data_AF-J7SAQ8-F1
#
_entry.id   AF-J7SAQ8-F1
#
_cell.length_a   1.000
_cell.length_b   1.000
_cell.length_c   1.000
_cell.angle_alpha   90.00
_cell.angle_beta   90.00
_cell.angle_gamma   90.00
#
_symmetry.space_group_name_H-M   'P 1'
#
loop_
_entity.id
_entity.type
_entity.pdbx_description
1 polymer ?
#
loop_
_entity_poly.entity_id
_entity_poly.type
_entity_poly.pdbx_seq_one_letter_code
_entity_poly.pdbx_strand_id
1 'polypeptide(L)'
;MVYNPVDAGLNWVTDRFGIDAFTLRFALCLLGSYPLNAVLKRLPENRRSLKCYYIIGISMLYLFGVLNLASGFRTLLISAMFTYWSARFYHSSFMPYLNFVFVMGHLSWNHIGAQFFVTQSPRDAANAIDITSAQMVLAMKLTSFAWSVHDGMYLGKADFEQLTEYQKSRAVKRFPSLLQFMAYVFFYPTLLTGPSFDYSDFDSWLNCEMFKDLPESEKTDRRYHPGKKRAIPKNGHLAFWKVTQGIFWIVFRGYLSRFINVDFMLDKVWFMSKSFVYRIHYMFLLGLVARMKYYAAWTIAEGACILCGLGYNGYDAKTKKIKWNRVQNIDIWNVEMAQSTRQCLEAWNMNTNKWLKYYVYLRVTKKGKKPGFRSTLFTFTTSAFWHGVNPGYYLTFGTGALYQTCGKFYRRNFRPMFLKADGKTPTRAKWIYDLLGSYVIKLSFGYLVQPFLVLGFRDSIQAWKSVYFYGHIIVAVSFFLFRGPCAKSVVAWCKSMQPAAVAQSKQSKVESDIAVNAGSLGSVIKEKMEHENRGATPNNAEDKSMTYGIPSINFDELENAKEDWNEFLGEYNTWKERKGFEVEEANLLQAFEDFKTEIKNVAQDNNARRMSFSSYSPKPIESHDNDKKNE
;
A
#
# COMPACT_ATOMS: atom_id res chain seq x y z
N MET A 1 1.60 -37.86 -9.79
CA MET A 1 0.90 -37.04 -8.77
C MET A 1 1.02 -37.76 -7.45
N VAL A 2 1.57 -37.12 -6.41
CA VAL A 2 1.63 -37.69 -5.06
C VAL A 2 0.22 -37.58 -4.46
N TYR A 3 -0.33 -38.67 -3.94
CA TYR A 3 -1.64 -38.68 -3.30
C TYR A 3 -1.64 -37.73 -2.08
N ASN A 4 -2.54 -36.74 -2.08
CA ASN A 4 -2.76 -35.84 -0.96
C ASN A 4 -4.11 -36.18 -0.29
N PRO A 5 -4.12 -36.81 0.90
CA PRO A 5 -5.36 -37.20 1.57
C PRO A 5 -6.21 -36.01 2.02
N VAL A 6 -5.58 -34.87 2.33
CA VAL A 6 -6.29 -33.64 2.69
C VAL A 6 -7.02 -33.11 1.45
N ASP A 7 -6.36 -33.10 0.30
CA ASP A 7 -6.95 -32.70 -0.98
C ASP A 7 -8.18 -33.56 -1.33
N ALA A 8 -8.05 -34.89 -1.22
CA ALA A 8 -9.14 -35.82 -1.47
C ALA A 8 -10.33 -35.59 -0.52
N GLY A 9 -10.07 -35.38 0.77
CA GLY A 9 -11.11 -35.06 1.75
C GLY A 9 -11.81 -33.73 1.47
N LEU A 10 -11.06 -32.70 1.07
CA LEU A 10 -11.63 -31.39 0.72
C LEU A 10 -12.47 -31.47 -0.55
N ASN A 11 -12.03 -32.20 -1.56
CA ASN A 11 -12.81 -32.41 -2.79
C ASN A 11 -14.12 -33.16 -2.49
N TRP A 12 -14.10 -34.15 -1.59
CA TRP A 12 -15.32 -34.81 -1.13
C TRP A 12 -16.31 -33.83 -0.48
N VAL A 13 -15.82 -32.89 0.36
CA VAL A 13 -16.68 -31.86 0.97
C VAL A 13 -17.26 -30.92 -0.09
N THR A 14 -16.45 -30.46 -1.04
CA THR A 14 -16.90 -29.53 -2.08
C THR A 14 -17.96 -30.17 -2.96
N ASP A 15 -17.75 -31.43 -3.36
CA ASP A 15 -18.69 -32.18 -4.20
C ASP A 15 -19.99 -32.48 -3.46
N ARG A 16 -19.92 -32.75 -2.15
CA ARG A 16 -21.10 -33.08 -1.33
C ARG A 16 -21.98 -31.87 -1.03
N PHE A 17 -21.39 -30.71 -0.79
CA PHE A 17 -22.09 -29.50 -0.34
C PHE A 17 -22.22 -28.41 -1.42
N GLY A 18 -21.67 -28.64 -2.62
CA GLY A 18 -21.71 -27.67 -3.72
C GLY A 18 -20.98 -26.36 -3.41
N ILE A 19 -19.95 -26.42 -2.58
CA ILE A 19 -19.13 -25.25 -2.21
C ILE A 19 -17.95 -25.15 -3.17
N ASP A 20 -17.69 -23.95 -3.68
CA ASP A 20 -16.50 -23.66 -4.48
C ASP A 20 -15.20 -24.09 -3.76
N ALA A 21 -14.36 -24.87 -4.46
CA ALA A 21 -13.19 -25.51 -3.85
C ALA A 21 -12.15 -24.50 -3.38
N PHE A 22 -11.91 -23.44 -4.16
CA PHE A 22 -11.01 -22.36 -3.77
C PHE A 22 -11.52 -21.66 -2.50
N THR A 23 -12.80 -21.28 -2.49
CA THR A 23 -13.43 -20.59 -1.35
C THR A 23 -13.29 -21.38 -0.05
N LEU A 24 -13.54 -22.70 -0.09
CA LEU A 24 -13.39 -23.56 1.08
C LEU A 24 -11.94 -23.60 1.57
N ARG A 25 -10.99 -23.90 0.68
CA ARG A 25 -9.56 -24.03 1.02
C ARG A 25 -8.99 -22.72 1.58
N PHE A 26 -9.36 -21.61 0.95
CA PHE A 26 -8.96 -20.28 1.37
C PHE A 26 -9.54 -19.90 2.73
N ALA A 27 -10.82 -20.20 2.98
CA ALA A 27 -11.45 -20.00 4.29
C ALA A 27 -10.78 -20.84 5.38
N LEU A 28 -10.39 -22.09 5.07
CA LEU A 28 -9.65 -22.95 6.01
C LEU A 28 -8.27 -22.37 6.37
N CYS A 29 -7.53 -21.81 5.41
CA CYS A 29 -6.27 -21.12 5.70
C CYS A 29 -6.49 -19.86 6.55
N LEU A 30 -7.48 -19.01 6.22
CA LEU A 30 -7.75 -17.78 6.95
C LEU A 30 -8.23 -18.05 8.39
N LEU A 31 -9.24 -18.91 8.57
CA LEU A 31 -9.80 -19.21 9.88
C LEU A 31 -8.89 -20.14 10.69
N GLY A 32 -8.24 -21.10 10.02
CA GLY A 32 -7.25 -21.99 10.64
C GLY A 32 -6.04 -21.24 11.19
N SER A 33 -5.75 -20.03 10.70
CA SER A 33 -4.68 -19.19 11.23
C SER A 33 -4.92 -18.78 12.69
N TYR A 34 -6.16 -18.77 13.19
CA TYR A 34 -6.47 -18.36 14.57
C TYR A 34 -6.00 -19.37 15.63
N PRO A 35 -6.40 -20.65 15.59
CA PRO A 35 -5.87 -21.64 16.54
C PRO A 35 -4.34 -21.79 16.40
N LEU A 36 -3.79 -21.72 15.19
CA LEU A 36 -2.35 -21.78 14.96
C LEU A 36 -1.61 -20.55 15.54
N ASN A 37 -2.18 -19.35 15.41
CA ASN A 37 -1.62 -18.14 16.04
C ASN A 37 -1.73 -18.19 17.57
N ALA A 38 -2.75 -18.88 18.10
CA ALA A 38 -2.86 -19.13 19.53
C ALA A 38 -1.68 -20.01 20.02
N VAL A 39 -1.20 -20.95 19.22
CA VAL A 39 0.03 -21.71 19.52
C VAL A 39 1.27 -20.84 19.34
N LEU A 40 1.42 -20.15 18.19
CA LEU A 40 2.56 -19.31 17.85
C LEU A 40 2.88 -18.27 18.94
N LYS A 41 1.86 -17.57 19.45
CA LYS A 41 2.04 -16.56 20.51
C LYS A 41 2.45 -17.12 21.88
N ARG A 42 2.40 -18.44 22.05
CA ARG A 42 2.79 -19.15 23.28
C ARG A 42 4.14 -19.85 23.15
N LEU A 43 4.74 -19.87 21.96
CA LEU A 43 6.10 -20.37 21.80
C LEU A 43 7.09 -19.51 22.61
N PRO A 44 8.17 -20.13 23.15
CA PRO A 44 9.14 -19.42 23.97
C PRO A 44 9.73 -18.20 23.24
N GLU A 45 9.74 -17.05 23.91
CA GLU A 45 10.20 -15.78 23.35
C GLU A 45 11.69 -15.80 22.98
N ASN A 46 12.51 -16.53 23.76
CA ASN A 46 13.94 -16.68 23.52
C ASN A 46 14.29 -17.64 22.37
N ARG A 47 13.35 -18.48 21.90
CA ARG A 47 13.58 -19.47 20.83
C ARG A 47 13.08 -18.97 19.48
N ARG A 48 13.80 -17.99 18.92
CA ARG A 48 13.44 -17.33 17.64
C ARG A 48 13.38 -18.32 16.48
N SER A 49 14.39 -19.18 16.34
CA SER A 49 14.43 -20.18 15.26
C SER A 49 13.24 -21.14 15.31
N LEU A 50 12.76 -21.50 16.50
CA LEU A 50 11.55 -22.33 16.66
C LEU A 50 10.30 -21.63 16.11
N LYS A 51 10.14 -20.33 16.36
CA LYS A 51 9.05 -19.55 15.78
C LYS A 51 9.15 -19.53 14.26
N CYS A 52 10.35 -19.34 13.71
CA CYS A 52 10.58 -19.37 12.27
C CYS A 52 10.22 -20.73 11.65
N TYR A 53 10.68 -21.84 12.24
CA TYR A 53 10.33 -23.19 11.78
C TYR A 53 8.83 -23.45 11.83
N TYR A 54 8.17 -23.01 12.92
CA TYR A 54 6.73 -23.12 13.03
C TYR A 54 6.01 -22.37 11.92
N ILE A 55 6.39 -21.11 11.69
CA ILE A 55 5.79 -20.27 10.63
C ILE A 55 5.95 -20.92 9.26
N ILE A 56 7.17 -21.37 8.93
CA ILE A 56 7.46 -22.00 7.64
C ILE A 56 6.70 -23.32 7.51
N GLY A 57 6.69 -24.15 8.55
CA GLY A 57 6.00 -25.45 8.55
C GLY A 57 4.49 -25.31 8.32
N ILE A 58 3.84 -24.35 8.99
CA ILE A 58 2.42 -24.07 8.77
C ILE A 58 2.17 -23.52 7.36
N SER A 59 3.04 -22.65 6.86
CA SER A 59 2.93 -22.16 5.47
C SER A 59 3.08 -23.28 4.45
N MET A 60 3.99 -24.24 4.67
CA MET A 60 4.12 -25.42 3.80
C MET A 60 2.87 -26.31 3.89
N LEU A 61 2.29 -26.48 5.08
CA LEU A 61 1.00 -27.18 5.24
C LEU A 61 -0.12 -26.49 4.46
N TYR A 62 -0.17 -25.16 4.46
CA TYR A 62 -1.15 -24.42 3.67
C TYR A 62 -0.92 -24.59 2.17
N LEU A 63 0.31 -24.38 1.70
CA LEU A 63 0.62 -24.42 0.27
C LEU A 63 0.50 -25.83 -0.30
N PHE A 64 1.09 -26.85 0.33
CA PHE A 64 1.10 -28.21 -0.20
C PHE A 64 -0.08 -29.04 0.29
N GLY A 65 -0.43 -28.94 1.58
CA GLY A 65 -1.49 -29.75 2.19
C GLY A 65 -2.89 -29.28 1.81
N VAL A 66 -3.19 -28.00 2.08
CA VAL A 66 -4.57 -27.45 1.91
C VAL A 66 -4.82 -26.95 0.49
N LEU A 67 -3.85 -26.26 -0.13
CA LEU A 67 -4.03 -25.62 -1.43
C LEU A 67 -3.50 -26.46 -2.60
N ASN A 68 -2.65 -27.46 -2.34
CA ASN A 68 -2.00 -28.29 -3.37
C ASN A 68 -1.24 -27.45 -4.44
N LEU A 69 -0.64 -26.33 -4.03
CA LEU A 69 0.00 -25.30 -4.87
C LEU A 69 1.52 -25.46 -4.97
N ALA A 70 2.00 -26.58 -5.48
CA ALA A 70 3.44 -26.79 -5.65
C ALA A 70 4.07 -25.82 -6.67
N SER A 71 3.40 -25.59 -7.80
CA SER A 71 3.80 -24.59 -8.80
C SER A 71 3.78 -23.17 -8.24
N GLY A 72 2.74 -22.85 -7.45
CA GLY A 72 2.62 -21.57 -6.77
C GLY A 72 3.74 -21.33 -5.76
N PHE A 73 4.10 -22.33 -4.95
CA PHE A 73 5.25 -22.25 -4.05
C PHE A 73 6.55 -21.96 -4.81
N ARG A 74 6.81 -22.67 -5.92
CA ARG A 74 7.98 -22.42 -6.78
C ARG A 74 8.03 -20.97 -7.25
N THR A 75 6.90 -20.44 -7.72
CA THR A 75 6.79 -19.04 -8.14
C THR A 75 7.15 -18.07 -7.01
N LEU A 76 6.57 -18.24 -5.82
CA LEU A 76 6.89 -17.38 -4.67
C LEU A 76 8.36 -17.49 -4.26
N LEU A 77 8.91 -18.72 -4.29
CA LEU A 77 10.29 -19.00 -3.91
C LEU A 77 11.30 -18.34 -4.86
N ILE A 78 11.06 -18.34 -6.17
CA ILE A 78 11.95 -17.71 -7.16
C ILE A 78 12.15 -16.23 -6.83
N SER A 79 11.06 -15.47 -6.66
CA SER A 79 11.15 -14.05 -6.30
C SER A 79 11.81 -13.83 -4.95
N ALA A 80 11.48 -14.66 -3.95
CA ALA A 80 12.06 -14.55 -2.62
C ALA A 80 13.57 -14.79 -2.61
N MET A 81 14.05 -15.86 -3.26
CA MET A 81 15.47 -16.19 -3.30
C MET A 81 16.26 -15.17 -4.13
N PHE A 82 15.71 -14.69 -5.26
CA PHE A 82 16.33 -13.62 -6.02
C PHE A 82 16.52 -12.36 -5.15
N THR A 83 15.47 -11.97 -4.41
CA THR A 83 15.54 -10.81 -3.51
C THR A 83 16.57 -11.01 -2.41
N TYR A 84 16.59 -12.18 -1.76
CA TYR A 84 17.53 -12.46 -0.67
C TYR A 84 18.97 -12.38 -1.13
N TRP A 85 19.31 -13.03 -2.25
CA TRP A 85 20.68 -13.08 -2.73
C TRP A 85 21.14 -11.76 -3.35
N SER A 86 20.30 -11.09 -4.13
CA SER A 86 20.63 -9.76 -4.66
C SER A 86 20.84 -8.75 -3.53
N ALA A 87 19.94 -8.68 -2.55
CA ALA A 87 20.09 -7.77 -1.42
C ALA A 87 21.29 -8.10 -0.52
N ARG A 88 21.77 -9.34 -0.53
CA ARG A 88 22.92 -9.80 0.28
C ARG A 88 24.26 -9.46 -0.35
N PHE A 89 24.41 -9.76 -1.63
CA PHE A 89 25.71 -9.77 -2.30
C PHE A 89 25.91 -8.60 -3.26
N TYR A 90 24.83 -8.09 -3.86
CA TYR A 90 24.94 -7.00 -4.82
C TYR A 90 24.93 -5.65 -4.10
N HIS A 91 26.11 -5.18 -3.70
CA HIS A 91 26.30 -3.93 -2.94
C HIS A 91 26.37 -2.73 -3.89
N SER A 92 25.22 -2.37 -4.45
CA SER A 92 25.10 -1.20 -5.33
C SER A 92 23.82 -0.41 -5.02
N SER A 93 23.87 0.89 -5.29
CA SER A 93 22.67 1.73 -5.32
C SER A 93 21.61 1.27 -6.33
N PHE A 94 22.01 0.44 -7.30
CA PHE A 94 21.12 -0.14 -8.31
C PHE A 94 20.37 -1.39 -7.82
N MET A 95 20.83 -2.04 -6.75
CA MET A 95 20.25 -3.30 -6.26
C MET A 95 18.73 -3.24 -6.01
N PRO A 96 18.17 -2.22 -5.33
CA PRO A 96 16.72 -2.16 -5.12
C PRO A 96 15.92 -2.04 -6.42
N TYR A 97 16.48 -1.35 -7.43
CA TYR A 97 15.86 -1.20 -8.74
C TYR A 97 15.90 -2.51 -9.54
N LEU A 98 17.04 -3.20 -9.55
CA LEU A 98 17.16 -4.54 -10.13
C LEU A 98 16.14 -5.51 -9.51
N ASN A 99 16.05 -5.52 -8.18
CA ASN A 99 15.07 -6.33 -7.46
C ASN A 99 13.63 -5.96 -7.83
N PHE A 100 13.32 -4.67 -7.88
CA PHE A 100 11.99 -4.20 -8.27
C PHE A 100 11.60 -4.67 -9.67
N VAL A 101 12.48 -4.48 -10.67
CA VAL A 101 12.24 -4.90 -12.06
C VAL A 101 12.06 -6.41 -12.15
N PHE A 102 12.90 -7.21 -11.50
CA PHE A 102 12.77 -8.66 -11.50
C PHE A 102 11.46 -9.13 -10.86
N VAL A 103 11.14 -8.62 -9.68
CA VAL A 103 9.95 -9.04 -8.92
C VAL A 103 8.67 -8.63 -9.64
N MET A 104 8.59 -7.39 -10.14
CA MET A 104 7.45 -6.90 -10.91
C MET A 104 7.34 -7.57 -12.28
N GLY A 105 8.47 -7.84 -12.94
CA GLY A 105 8.52 -8.56 -14.21
C GLY A 105 8.05 -10.00 -14.08
N HIS A 106 8.51 -10.71 -13.05
CA HIS A 106 8.05 -12.08 -12.75
C HIS A 106 6.56 -12.12 -12.39
N LEU A 107 6.06 -11.15 -11.62
CA LEU A 107 4.62 -11.00 -11.37
C LEU A 107 3.85 -10.77 -12.66
N SER A 108 4.32 -9.85 -13.51
CA SER A 108 3.68 -9.51 -14.78
C SER A 108 3.64 -10.72 -15.73
N TRP A 109 4.71 -11.51 -15.79
CA TRP A 109 4.75 -12.73 -16.58
C TRP A 109 3.69 -13.74 -16.14
N ASN A 110 3.51 -13.91 -14.82
CA ASN A 110 2.49 -14.81 -14.31
C ASN A 110 1.07 -14.28 -14.52
N HIS A 111 0.86 -12.96 -14.46
CA HIS A 111 -0.41 -12.32 -14.84
C HIS A 111 -0.74 -12.54 -16.32
N ILE A 112 0.23 -12.38 -17.22
CA ILE A 112 0.06 -12.68 -18.65
C ILE A 112 -0.23 -14.18 -18.84
N GLY A 113 0.52 -15.04 -18.14
CA GLY A 113 0.28 -16.48 -18.01
C GLY A 113 -1.18 -16.81 -17.71
N ALA A 114 -1.67 -16.28 -16.58
CA ALA A 114 -3.02 -16.49 -16.10
C ALA A 114 -4.09 -15.95 -17.05
N GLN A 115 -3.84 -14.81 -17.70
CA GLN A 115 -4.83 -14.18 -18.56
C GLN A 115 -4.93 -14.80 -19.96
N PHE A 116 -3.80 -15.13 -20.58
CA PHE A 116 -3.76 -15.51 -22.01
C PHE A 116 -3.50 -17.00 -22.25
N PHE A 117 -2.89 -17.70 -21.30
CA PHE A 117 -2.42 -19.07 -21.49
C PHE A 117 -3.17 -20.11 -20.65
N VAL A 118 -3.94 -19.68 -19.65
CA VAL A 118 -4.85 -20.57 -18.90
C VAL A 118 -6.18 -20.66 -19.66
N THR A 119 -6.21 -21.49 -20.71
CA THR A 119 -7.44 -21.94 -21.36
C THR A 119 -8.10 -23.01 -20.50
N GLN A 120 -8.75 -22.61 -19.42
CA GLN A 120 -9.56 -23.50 -18.61
C GLN A 120 -11.03 -23.39 -18.99
N SER A 121 -11.75 -24.51 -18.96
CA SER A 121 -13.22 -24.46 -19.01
C SER A 121 -13.71 -23.57 -17.84
N PRO A 122 -14.89 -22.93 -17.93
CA PRO A 122 -15.41 -22.09 -16.84
C PRO A 122 -15.46 -22.80 -15.47
N ARG A 123 -15.60 -24.13 -15.48
CA ARG A 123 -15.60 -24.99 -14.29
C ARG A 123 -14.19 -25.24 -13.73
N ASP A 124 -13.18 -25.35 -14.59
CA ASP A 124 -11.79 -25.53 -14.15
C ASP A 124 -11.15 -24.20 -13.72
N ALA A 125 -11.54 -23.09 -14.35
CA ALA A 125 -11.13 -21.73 -13.98
C ALA A 125 -11.68 -21.29 -12.61
N ALA A 126 -12.89 -21.72 -12.26
CA ALA A 126 -13.46 -21.50 -10.93
C ALA A 126 -12.69 -22.26 -9.83
N ASN A 127 -12.11 -23.42 -10.17
CA ASN A 127 -11.39 -24.28 -9.24
C ASN A 127 -9.87 -24.00 -9.17
N ALA A 128 -9.31 -23.26 -10.14
CA ALA A 128 -7.89 -22.96 -10.17
C ALA A 128 -7.52 -21.89 -9.15
N ILE A 129 -6.65 -22.25 -8.22
CA ILE A 129 -6.16 -21.31 -7.21
C ILE A 129 -5.12 -20.39 -7.84
N ASP A 130 -5.51 -19.15 -8.10
CA ASP A 130 -4.62 -18.12 -8.62
C ASP A 130 -3.60 -17.66 -7.56
N ILE A 131 -2.34 -18.06 -7.75
CA ILE A 131 -1.22 -17.68 -6.87
C ILE A 131 -0.83 -16.21 -7.04
N THR A 132 -1.22 -15.54 -8.13
CA THR A 132 -0.78 -14.16 -8.40
C THR A 132 -1.25 -13.20 -7.33
N SER A 133 -2.40 -13.45 -6.69
CA SER A 133 -2.86 -12.68 -5.52
C SER A 133 -1.89 -12.76 -4.33
N ALA A 134 -1.34 -13.93 -4.03
CA ALA A 134 -0.30 -14.10 -3.01
C ALA A 134 1.04 -13.48 -3.47
N GLN A 135 1.38 -13.63 -4.75
CA GLN A 135 2.57 -13.06 -5.36
C GLN A 135 2.54 -11.52 -5.33
N MET A 136 1.38 -10.90 -5.50
CA MET A 136 1.15 -9.46 -5.39
C MET A 136 1.52 -8.95 -3.99
N VAL A 137 1.02 -9.62 -2.94
CA VAL A 137 1.37 -9.28 -1.55
C VAL A 137 2.87 -9.48 -1.31
N LEU A 138 3.43 -10.57 -1.81
CA LEU A 138 4.85 -10.86 -1.68
C LEU A 138 5.72 -9.84 -2.41
N ALA A 139 5.32 -9.37 -3.60
CA ALA A 139 6.05 -8.37 -4.36
C ALA A 139 6.26 -7.08 -3.57
N MET A 140 5.24 -6.63 -2.84
CA MET A 140 5.38 -5.48 -1.93
C MET A 140 6.41 -5.76 -0.84
N LYS A 141 6.33 -6.92 -0.18
CA LYS A 141 7.26 -7.30 0.91
C LYS A 141 8.71 -7.36 0.43
N LEU A 142 8.94 -7.98 -0.72
CA LEU A 142 10.29 -8.17 -1.29
C LEU A 142 10.91 -6.86 -1.77
N THR A 143 10.13 -6.03 -2.46
CA THR A 143 10.63 -4.73 -2.94
C THR A 143 10.85 -3.74 -1.79
N SER A 144 9.97 -3.73 -0.78
CA SER A 144 10.20 -3.00 0.47
C SER A 144 11.47 -3.48 1.18
N PHE A 145 11.67 -4.80 1.30
CA PHE A 145 12.85 -5.37 1.96
C PHE A 145 14.16 -4.95 1.29
N ALA A 146 14.24 -5.01 -0.04
CA ALA A 146 15.43 -4.58 -0.79
C ALA A 146 15.78 -3.11 -0.51
N TRP A 147 14.77 -2.21 -0.54
CA TRP A 147 14.97 -0.82 -0.17
C TRP A 147 15.40 -0.63 1.28
N SER A 148 14.76 -1.35 2.21
CA SER A 148 15.10 -1.29 3.63
C SER A 148 16.53 -1.76 3.93
N VAL A 149 17.02 -2.80 3.24
CA VAL A 149 18.41 -3.26 3.35
C VAL A 149 19.36 -2.21 2.80
N HIS A 150 19.06 -1.67 1.62
CA HIS A 150 19.87 -0.61 1.02
C HIS A 150 19.99 0.60 1.94
N ASP A 151 18.87 1.10 2.45
CA ASP A 151 18.86 2.24 3.38
C ASP A 151 19.64 1.97 4.68
N GLY A 152 19.60 0.74 5.19
CA GLY A 152 20.18 0.41 6.49
C GLY A 152 21.64 -0.03 6.46
N MET A 153 22.12 -0.56 5.33
CA MET A 153 23.45 -1.18 5.22
C MET A 153 24.37 -0.51 4.20
N TYR A 154 23.83 0.09 3.14
CA TYR A 154 24.63 0.57 2.00
C TYR A 154 24.53 2.08 1.79
N LEU A 155 23.56 2.74 2.40
CA LEU A 155 23.36 4.18 2.25
C LEU A 155 24.33 4.96 3.15
N GLY A 156 25.07 5.90 2.57
CA GLY A 156 25.95 6.80 3.32
C GLY A 156 25.18 7.71 4.28
N LYS A 157 25.84 8.16 5.36
CA LYS A 157 25.21 8.94 6.45
C LYS A 157 24.46 10.20 5.96
N ALA A 158 25.05 10.95 5.04
CA ALA A 158 24.45 12.18 4.51
C ALA A 158 23.14 11.91 3.74
N ASP A 159 23.08 10.79 3.03
CA ASP A 159 21.89 10.38 2.29
C ASP A 159 20.82 9.76 3.20
N PHE A 160 21.25 9.03 4.23
CA PHE A 160 20.34 8.47 5.24
C PHE A 160 19.55 9.57 5.94
N GLU A 161 20.18 10.71 6.25
CA GLU A 161 19.50 11.83 6.90
C GLU A 161 18.40 12.48 6.05
N GLN A 162 18.48 12.35 4.73
CA GLN A 162 17.47 12.86 3.79
C GLN A 162 16.23 11.95 3.69
N LEU A 163 16.31 10.72 4.21
CA LEU A 163 15.16 9.82 4.24
C LEU A 163 14.05 10.37 5.14
N THR A 164 12.81 10.01 4.82
CA THR A 164 11.68 10.29 5.71
C THR A 164 11.80 9.49 7.02
N GLU A 165 11.19 10.00 8.10
CA GLU A 165 11.13 9.27 9.38
C GLU A 165 10.57 7.86 9.24
N TYR A 166 9.61 7.66 8.33
CA TYR A 166 9.11 6.34 8.01
C TYR A 166 10.24 5.45 7.47
N GLN A 167 10.93 5.86 6.40
CA GLN A 167 12.01 5.08 5.79
C GLN A 167 13.14 4.80 6.78
N LYS A 168 13.56 5.80 7.57
CA LYS A 168 14.55 5.62 8.65
C LYS A 168 14.12 4.54 9.65
N SER A 169 12.85 4.56 10.06
CA SER A 169 12.30 3.55 10.98
C SER A 169 12.17 2.13 10.39
N ARG A 170 12.24 2.01 9.06
CA ARG A 170 12.15 0.73 8.31
C ARG A 170 13.50 0.21 7.85
N ALA A 171 14.59 0.94 8.05
CA ALA A 171 15.92 0.55 7.62
C ALA A 171 16.38 -0.73 8.34
N VAL A 172 16.88 -1.70 7.57
CA VAL A 172 17.41 -2.97 8.07
C VAL A 172 18.90 -2.82 8.26
N LYS A 173 19.33 -2.65 9.50
CA LYS A 173 20.75 -2.41 9.86
C LYS A 173 21.59 -3.69 9.96
N ARG A 174 20.93 -4.85 10.03
CA ARG A 174 21.58 -6.16 10.10
C ARG A 174 20.89 -7.10 9.13
N PHE A 175 21.68 -7.68 8.23
CA PHE A 175 21.16 -8.64 7.28
C PHE A 175 20.61 -9.89 7.99
N PRO A 176 19.37 -10.32 7.68
CA PRO A 176 18.75 -11.45 8.38
C PRO A 176 19.30 -12.80 7.90
N SER A 177 19.18 -13.83 8.73
CA SER A 177 19.45 -15.19 8.27
C SER A 177 18.38 -15.64 7.27
N LEU A 178 18.73 -16.60 6.42
CA LEU A 178 17.79 -17.18 5.45
C LEU A 178 16.54 -17.73 6.15
N LEU A 179 16.70 -18.35 7.33
CA LEU A 179 15.57 -18.85 8.11
C LEU A 179 14.60 -17.73 8.54
N GLN A 180 15.11 -16.60 9.02
CA GLN A 180 14.28 -15.45 9.41
C GLN A 180 13.61 -14.81 8.20
N PHE A 181 14.35 -14.64 7.10
CA PHE A 181 13.81 -14.11 5.85
C PHE A 181 12.71 -15.01 5.27
N MET A 182 12.90 -16.33 5.29
CA MET A 182 11.89 -17.28 4.81
C MET A 182 10.65 -17.29 5.70
N ALA A 183 10.80 -17.14 7.02
CA ALA A 183 9.67 -16.97 7.93
C ALA A 183 8.93 -15.64 7.71
N TYR A 184 9.66 -14.57 7.36
CA TYR A 184 9.05 -13.31 6.95
C TYR A 184 8.26 -13.49 5.66
N VAL A 185 8.88 -14.01 4.59
CA VAL A 185 8.26 -14.23 3.28
C VAL A 185 7.02 -15.10 3.41
N PHE A 186 7.17 -16.28 4.00
CA PHE A 186 6.11 -17.26 4.20
C PHE A 186 5.43 -17.11 5.56
N PHE A 187 5.06 -15.89 5.93
CA PHE A 187 4.26 -15.66 7.14
C PHE A 187 2.80 -16.07 6.89
N TYR A 188 2.41 -17.27 7.33
CA TYR A 188 1.11 -17.89 6.99
C TYR A 188 -0.13 -17.01 7.25
N PRO A 189 -0.21 -16.15 8.30
CA PRO A 189 -1.41 -15.34 8.54
C PRO A 189 -1.74 -14.36 7.42
N THR A 190 -0.72 -13.95 6.63
CA THR A 190 -0.87 -12.95 5.57
C THR A 190 -0.46 -13.48 4.20
N LEU A 191 -0.11 -14.76 4.10
CA LEU A 191 0.51 -15.34 2.90
C LEU A 191 -0.39 -15.20 1.66
N LEU A 192 -1.69 -15.39 1.82
CA LEU A 192 -2.64 -15.45 0.70
C LEU A 192 -3.29 -14.09 0.37
N THR A 193 -3.52 -13.23 1.37
CA THR A 193 -4.38 -12.04 1.22
C THR A 193 -3.78 -10.75 1.74
N GLY A 194 -2.59 -10.81 2.35
CA GLY A 194 -2.07 -9.71 3.17
C GLY A 194 -2.74 -9.64 4.54
N PRO A 195 -2.58 -8.55 5.30
CA PRO A 195 -1.84 -7.32 4.95
C PRO A 195 -0.36 -7.54 4.66
N SER A 196 0.21 -6.70 3.79
CA SER A 196 1.67 -6.57 3.68
C SER A 196 2.23 -5.77 4.86
N PHE A 197 3.46 -6.07 5.27
CA PHE A 197 4.19 -5.39 6.35
C PHE A 197 5.70 -5.44 6.10
N ASP A 198 6.43 -4.49 6.67
CA ASP A 198 7.87 -4.35 6.50
C ASP A 198 8.66 -5.38 7.34
N TYR A 199 9.84 -5.79 6.87
CA TYR A 199 10.69 -6.73 7.61
C TYR A 199 11.11 -6.21 8.98
N SER A 200 11.30 -4.90 9.15
CA SER A 200 11.62 -4.30 10.45
C SER A 200 10.53 -4.55 11.50
N ASP A 201 9.25 -4.53 11.09
CA ASP A 201 8.14 -4.86 11.99
C ASP A 201 8.15 -6.35 12.35
N PHE A 202 8.45 -7.21 11.38
CA PHE A 202 8.59 -8.64 11.59
C PHE A 202 9.71 -8.98 12.58
N ASP A 203 10.90 -8.40 12.38
CA ASP A 203 12.06 -8.65 13.23
C ASP A 203 11.83 -8.10 14.65
N SER A 204 11.28 -6.88 14.76
CA SER A 204 10.91 -6.29 16.05
C SER A 204 9.85 -7.13 16.78
N TRP A 205 8.87 -7.69 16.07
CA TRP A 205 7.89 -8.63 16.61
C TRP A 205 8.54 -9.95 17.05
N LEU A 206 9.40 -10.53 16.21
CA LEU A 206 10.07 -11.80 16.45
C LEU A 206 10.93 -11.74 17.72
N ASN A 207 11.63 -10.61 17.91
CA ASN A 207 12.47 -10.29 19.06
C ASN A 207 11.70 -9.69 20.25
N CYS A 208 10.38 -9.51 20.12
CA CYS A 208 9.50 -8.88 21.10
C CYS A 208 9.88 -7.44 21.49
N GLU A 209 10.71 -6.76 20.68
CA GLU A 209 11.11 -5.37 20.92
C GLU A 209 9.96 -4.39 20.74
N MET A 210 9.02 -4.71 19.84
CA MET A 210 7.87 -3.86 19.56
C MET A 210 6.94 -3.68 20.77
N PHE A 211 7.09 -4.47 21.83
CA PHE A 211 6.26 -4.43 23.04
C PHE A 211 6.98 -3.78 24.25
N LYS A 212 8.17 -3.18 24.05
CA LYS A 212 8.97 -2.60 25.14
C LYS A 212 8.29 -1.42 25.83
N ASP A 213 7.44 -0.67 25.12
CA ASP A 213 6.66 0.45 25.63
C ASP A 213 5.39 0.04 26.40
N LEU A 214 5.08 -1.25 26.44
CA LEU A 214 3.90 -1.76 27.14
C LEU A 214 4.15 -1.83 28.67
N PRO A 215 3.30 -1.20 29.51
CA PRO A 215 3.42 -1.29 30.96
C PRO A 215 3.30 -2.73 31.48
N GLU A 216 4.02 -3.04 32.57
CA GLU A 216 3.97 -4.37 33.21
C GLU A 216 2.56 -4.77 33.67
N SER A 217 1.70 -3.81 33.99
CA SER A 217 0.29 -4.07 34.36
C SER A 217 -0.55 -4.61 33.19
N GLU A 218 -0.18 -4.29 31.96
CA GLU A 218 -0.91 -4.70 30.74
C GLU A 218 -0.37 -6.02 30.15
N LYS A 219 0.81 -6.47 30.62
CA LYS A 219 1.41 -7.75 30.20
C LYS A 219 0.63 -8.92 30.81
N THR A 220 0.54 -10.01 30.06
CA THR A 220 -0.28 -11.16 30.45
C THR A 220 0.54 -12.20 31.22
N ASP A 221 0.04 -12.67 32.35
CA ASP A 221 0.66 -13.79 33.07
C ASP A 221 0.61 -15.10 32.27
N ARG A 222 1.68 -15.88 32.33
CA ARG A 222 1.75 -17.20 31.69
C ARG A 222 1.01 -18.23 32.56
N ARG A 223 -0.09 -18.78 32.03
CA ARG A 223 -0.93 -19.80 32.71
C ARG A 223 -0.14 -20.99 33.27
N TYR A 224 0.88 -21.45 32.54
CA TYR A 224 1.68 -22.63 32.89
C TYR A 224 3.03 -22.29 33.53
N HIS A 225 3.36 -21.00 33.69
CA HIS A 225 4.58 -20.54 34.35
C HIS A 225 4.27 -19.28 35.19
N PRO A 226 3.66 -19.44 36.37
CA PRO A 226 3.34 -18.33 37.28
C PRO A 226 4.59 -17.48 37.56
N GLY A 227 4.45 -16.16 37.58
CA GLY A 227 5.55 -15.20 37.78
C GLY A 227 6.31 -14.78 36.52
N LYS A 228 6.11 -15.45 35.37
CA LYS A 228 6.63 -14.99 34.07
C LYS A 228 5.52 -14.37 33.24
N LYS A 229 5.68 -13.11 32.86
CA LYS A 229 4.75 -12.43 31.95
C LYS A 229 5.12 -12.70 30.48
N ARG A 230 4.12 -12.67 29.61
CA ARG A 230 4.29 -12.72 28.16
C ARG A 230 4.35 -11.29 27.63
N ALA A 231 5.26 -11.04 26.68
CA ALA A 231 5.39 -9.74 26.02
C ALA A 231 4.10 -9.32 25.30
N ILE A 232 3.44 -10.27 24.62
CA ILE A 232 2.20 -10.02 23.88
C ILE A 232 1.00 -9.90 24.86
N PRO A 233 0.30 -8.75 24.86
CA PRO A 233 -0.88 -8.52 25.72
C PRO A 233 -2.11 -9.35 25.31
N LYS A 234 -3.15 -9.34 26.16
CA LYS A 234 -4.42 -10.03 25.85
C LYS A 234 -5.11 -9.33 24.68
N ASN A 235 -5.36 -10.08 23.60
CA ASN A 235 -5.95 -9.57 22.36
C ASN A 235 -7.03 -10.49 21.77
N GLY A 236 -7.37 -11.58 22.47
CA GLY A 236 -8.27 -12.61 21.96
C GLY A 236 -9.68 -12.10 21.63
N HIS A 237 -10.24 -11.22 22.48
CA HIS A 237 -11.55 -10.62 22.26
C HIS A 237 -11.58 -9.76 20.99
N LEU A 238 -10.55 -8.94 20.77
CA LEU A 238 -10.42 -8.12 19.56
C LEU A 238 -10.28 -9.00 18.31
N ALA A 239 -9.43 -10.03 18.38
CA ALA A 239 -9.27 -10.98 17.28
C ALA A 239 -10.59 -11.70 16.94
N PHE A 240 -11.35 -12.12 17.95
CA PHE A 240 -12.68 -12.71 17.77
C PHE A 240 -13.64 -11.74 17.08
N TRP A 241 -13.69 -10.48 17.54
CA TRP A 241 -14.54 -9.46 16.93
C TRP A 241 -14.19 -9.21 15.45
N LYS A 242 -12.90 -9.22 15.09
CA LYS A 242 -12.44 -9.12 13.70
C LYS A 242 -12.90 -10.30 12.84
N VAL A 243 -12.90 -11.54 13.39
CA VAL A 243 -13.48 -12.72 12.70
C VAL A 243 -14.97 -12.51 12.46
N THR A 244 -15.72 -12.17 13.51
CA THR A 244 -17.17 -11.98 13.43
C THR A 244 -17.54 -10.91 12.40
N GLN A 245 -16.80 -9.79 12.40
CA GLN A 245 -16.96 -8.74 11.39
C GLN A 245 -16.70 -9.26 9.97
N GLY A 246 -15.65 -10.06 9.78
CA GLY A 246 -15.35 -10.62 8.47
C GLY A 246 -16.40 -11.63 7.98
N ILE A 247 -16.87 -12.50 8.88
CA ILE A 247 -17.97 -13.46 8.59
C ILE A 247 -19.25 -12.70 8.23
N PHE A 248 -19.57 -11.63 8.96
CA PHE A 248 -20.71 -10.78 8.62
C PHE A 248 -20.62 -10.24 7.19
N TRP A 249 -19.48 -9.69 6.77
CA TRP A 249 -19.32 -9.13 5.43
C TRP A 249 -19.41 -10.17 4.31
N ILE A 250 -18.87 -11.37 4.50
CA ILE A 250 -18.94 -12.42 3.47
C ILE A 250 -20.36 -12.98 3.32
N VAL A 251 -21.08 -13.18 4.43
CA VAL A 251 -22.49 -13.61 4.42
C VAL A 251 -23.35 -12.53 3.77
N PHE A 252 -23.15 -11.27 4.17
CA PHE A 252 -23.91 -10.14 3.63
C PHE A 252 -23.66 -9.95 2.14
N ARG A 253 -22.41 -10.08 1.69
CA ARG A 253 -22.08 -10.12 0.26
C ARG A 253 -22.83 -11.24 -0.46
N GLY A 254 -22.77 -12.47 0.06
CA GLY A 254 -23.39 -13.64 -0.59
C GLY A 254 -24.91 -13.52 -0.74
N TYR A 255 -25.56 -12.82 0.19
CA TYR A 255 -26.97 -12.47 0.07
C TYR A 255 -27.20 -11.41 -1.01
N LEU A 256 -26.47 -10.28 -0.96
CA LEU A 256 -26.67 -9.16 -1.89
C LEU A 256 -26.28 -9.46 -3.33
N SER A 257 -25.26 -10.30 -3.57
CA SER A 257 -24.80 -10.64 -4.93
C SER A 257 -25.84 -11.38 -5.77
N ARG A 258 -26.90 -11.92 -5.14
CA ARG A 258 -28.05 -12.52 -5.85
C ARG A 258 -28.89 -11.47 -6.57
N PHE A 259 -28.90 -10.24 -6.06
CA PHE A 259 -29.72 -9.14 -6.57
C PHE A 259 -28.89 -8.09 -7.32
N ILE A 260 -27.62 -7.94 -6.93
CA ILE A 260 -26.70 -6.93 -7.45
C ILE A 260 -25.51 -7.65 -8.08
N ASN A 261 -25.47 -7.73 -9.41
CA ASN A 261 -24.46 -8.45 -10.16
C ASN A 261 -24.05 -7.67 -11.43
N VAL A 262 -22.92 -8.07 -12.00
CA VAL A 262 -22.34 -7.43 -13.19
C VAL A 262 -23.21 -7.69 -14.43
N ASP A 263 -23.80 -8.88 -14.54
CA ASP A 263 -24.56 -9.30 -15.71
C ASP A 263 -25.74 -8.37 -15.97
N PHE A 264 -26.49 -8.01 -14.93
CA PHE A 264 -27.59 -7.06 -15.05
C PHE A 264 -27.13 -5.66 -15.48
N MET A 265 -25.96 -5.19 -15.04
CA MET A 265 -25.40 -3.90 -15.50
C MET A 265 -25.02 -3.95 -16.98
N LEU A 266 -24.50 -5.09 -17.45
CA LEU A 266 -24.09 -5.28 -18.84
C LEU A 266 -25.26 -5.59 -19.79
N ASP A 267 -26.44 -5.90 -19.27
CA ASP A 267 -27.66 -6.09 -20.07
C ASP A 267 -28.10 -4.77 -20.73
N LYS A 268 -27.89 -4.66 -22.04
CA LYS A 268 -28.17 -3.44 -22.82
C LYS A 268 -29.66 -3.11 -22.90
N VAL A 269 -30.56 -4.08 -22.72
CA VAL A 269 -32.00 -3.85 -22.85
C VAL A 269 -32.57 -3.49 -21.49
N TRP A 270 -32.38 -4.38 -20.52
CA TRP A 270 -32.98 -4.21 -19.20
C TRP A 270 -32.34 -3.09 -18.41
N PHE A 271 -31.01 -2.96 -18.44
CA PHE A 271 -30.35 -1.89 -17.70
C PHE A 271 -30.72 -0.51 -18.27
N MET A 272 -30.73 -0.39 -19.60
CA MET A 272 -31.05 0.88 -20.28
C MET A 272 -32.52 1.28 -20.16
N SER A 273 -33.43 0.32 -19.90
CA SER A 273 -34.83 0.63 -19.57
C SER A 273 -35.01 1.32 -18.22
N LYS A 274 -34.00 1.27 -17.34
CA LYS A 274 -34.03 1.95 -16.04
C LYS A 274 -33.66 3.42 -16.18
N SER A 275 -34.15 4.23 -15.25
CA SER A 275 -33.85 5.66 -15.22
C SER A 275 -32.34 5.92 -15.06
N PHE A 276 -31.89 7.08 -15.53
CA PHE A 276 -30.49 7.49 -15.39
C PHE A 276 -29.99 7.46 -13.94
N VAL A 277 -30.81 7.97 -13.00
CA VAL A 277 -30.49 7.98 -11.57
C VAL A 277 -30.38 6.56 -11.01
N TYR A 278 -31.27 5.65 -11.41
CA TYR A 278 -31.21 4.25 -10.99
C TYR A 278 -29.89 3.61 -11.41
N ARG A 279 -29.48 3.78 -12.67
CA ARG A 279 -28.25 3.18 -13.20
C ARG A 279 -27.00 3.64 -12.44
N ILE A 280 -26.93 4.93 -12.10
CA ILE A 280 -25.83 5.49 -11.29
C ILE A 280 -25.77 4.85 -9.90
N HIS A 281 -26.91 4.75 -9.21
CA HIS A 281 -26.95 4.15 -7.87
C HIS A 281 -26.68 2.65 -7.92
N TYR A 282 -27.14 1.95 -8.97
CA TYR A 282 -26.85 0.55 -9.19
C TYR A 282 -25.34 0.31 -9.31
N MET A 283 -24.62 1.13 -10.08
CA MET A 283 -23.16 1.04 -10.17
C MET A 283 -22.47 1.23 -8.81
N PHE A 284 -22.92 2.18 -8.00
CA PHE A 284 -22.41 2.34 -6.64
C PHE A 284 -22.66 1.09 -5.79
N LEU A 285 -23.88 0.57 -5.78
CA LEU A 285 -24.25 -0.63 -5.03
C LEU A 285 -23.47 -1.87 -5.51
N LEU A 286 -23.27 -2.01 -6.82
CA LEU A 286 -22.45 -3.07 -7.41
C LEU A 286 -21.01 -2.97 -6.93
N GLY A 287 -20.43 -1.78 -6.94
CA GLY A 287 -19.10 -1.53 -6.37
C GLY A 287 -19.04 -1.82 -4.87
N LEU A 288 -20.11 -1.56 -4.11
CA LEU A 288 -20.21 -1.86 -2.67
C LEU A 288 -20.23 -3.36 -2.41
N VAL A 289 -21.11 -4.10 -3.09
CA VAL A 289 -21.21 -5.56 -2.95
C VAL A 289 -19.90 -6.23 -3.39
N ALA A 290 -19.30 -5.77 -4.48
CA ALA A 290 -18.03 -6.30 -4.98
C ALA A 290 -16.89 -6.14 -3.97
N ARG A 291 -16.84 -5.02 -3.23
CA ARG A 291 -15.73 -4.75 -2.30
C ARG A 291 -15.86 -5.43 -0.93
N MET A 292 -17.07 -5.87 -0.54
CA MET A 292 -17.29 -6.55 0.74
C MET A 292 -16.43 -7.81 0.93
N LYS A 293 -16.04 -8.51 -0.14
CA LYS A 293 -15.11 -9.66 -0.04
C LYS A 293 -13.73 -9.25 0.51
N TYR A 294 -13.26 -8.06 0.17
CA TYR A 294 -12.02 -7.51 0.71
C TYR A 294 -12.20 -7.04 2.14
N TYR A 295 -13.37 -6.48 2.50
CA TYR A 295 -13.71 -6.19 3.90
C TYR A 295 -13.63 -7.44 4.76
N ALA A 296 -14.16 -8.57 4.28
CA ALA A 296 -14.06 -9.84 4.95
C ALA A 296 -12.60 -10.32 5.06
N ALA A 297 -11.95 -10.56 3.91
CA ALA A 297 -10.63 -11.19 3.87
C ALA A 297 -9.56 -10.38 4.61
N TRP A 298 -9.51 -9.05 4.42
CA TRP A 298 -8.51 -8.21 5.06
C TRP A 298 -8.76 -8.02 6.56
N THR A 299 -10.02 -7.93 7.00
CA THR A 299 -10.34 -7.82 8.43
C THR A 299 -9.99 -9.11 9.19
N ILE A 300 -10.27 -10.28 8.59
CA ILE A 300 -9.90 -11.58 9.17
C ILE A 300 -8.38 -11.72 9.23
N ALA A 301 -7.66 -11.42 8.16
CA ALA A 301 -6.20 -11.52 8.16
C ALA A 301 -5.53 -10.52 9.13
N GLU A 302 -6.07 -9.30 9.25
CA GLU A 302 -5.67 -8.35 10.30
C GLU A 302 -5.92 -8.94 11.70
N GLY A 303 -7.08 -9.56 11.93
CA GLY A 303 -7.39 -10.22 13.19
C GLY A 303 -6.42 -11.36 13.55
N ALA A 304 -5.96 -12.13 12.56
CA ALA A 304 -4.94 -13.15 12.72
C ALA A 304 -3.58 -12.54 13.13
N CYS A 305 -3.19 -11.43 12.49
CA CYS A 305 -1.98 -10.67 12.86
C CYS A 305 -2.07 -10.05 14.25
N ILE A 306 -3.25 -9.53 14.63
CA ILE A 306 -3.51 -9.05 15.99
C ILE A 306 -3.32 -10.18 16.99
N LEU A 307 -3.87 -11.36 16.73
CA LEU A 307 -3.84 -12.49 17.65
C LEU A 307 -2.41 -12.94 17.99
N CYS A 308 -1.51 -13.01 17.00
CA CYS A 308 -0.10 -13.34 17.21
C CYS A 308 0.77 -12.15 17.69
N GLY A 309 0.20 -10.94 17.78
CA GLY A 309 0.86 -9.76 18.33
C GLY A 309 1.43 -8.77 17.30
N LEU A 310 1.53 -9.15 16.03
CA LEU A 310 2.13 -8.32 14.96
C LEU A 310 1.34 -7.02 14.70
N GLY A 311 0.04 -7.00 15.03
CA GLY A 311 -0.80 -5.80 14.91
C GLY A 311 -0.51 -4.67 15.90
N TYR A 312 0.29 -4.91 16.94
CA TYR A 312 0.56 -3.94 17.99
C TYR A 312 1.25 -2.67 17.46
N ASN A 313 0.72 -1.49 17.79
CA ASN A 313 1.21 -0.20 17.31
C ASN A 313 1.44 0.81 18.46
N GLY A 314 1.87 0.30 19.60
CA GLY A 314 2.20 1.09 20.79
C GLY A 314 1.07 1.23 21.80
N TYR A 315 1.44 1.70 22.99
CA TYR A 315 0.53 2.00 24.09
C TYR A 315 0.33 3.51 24.24
N ASP A 316 -0.93 3.96 24.29
CA ASP A 316 -1.26 5.36 24.56
C ASP A 316 -1.41 5.57 26.07
N ALA A 317 -0.42 6.22 26.68
CA ALA A 317 -0.41 6.51 28.10
C ALA A 317 -1.55 7.42 28.57
N LYS A 318 -2.09 8.29 27.69
CA LYS A 318 -3.20 9.19 28.05
C LYS A 318 -4.53 8.46 28.09
N THR A 319 -4.80 7.64 27.06
CA THR A 319 -6.07 6.90 26.95
C THR A 319 -6.04 5.53 27.62
N LYS A 320 -4.85 5.07 28.05
CA LYS A 320 -4.58 3.73 28.58
C LYS A 320 -5.01 2.60 27.63
N LYS A 321 -4.93 2.84 26.32
CA LYS A 321 -5.35 1.89 25.28
C LYS A 321 -4.18 1.44 24.42
N ILE A 322 -4.20 0.16 24.09
CA ILE A 322 -3.28 -0.45 23.12
C ILE A 322 -3.82 -0.20 21.71
N LYS A 323 -2.95 0.28 20.81
CA LYS A 323 -3.26 0.42 19.39
C LYS A 323 -2.93 -0.88 18.67
N TRP A 324 -3.86 -1.38 17.85
CA TRP A 324 -3.75 -2.66 17.12
C TRP A 324 -3.73 -2.49 15.59
N ASN A 325 -3.42 -1.28 15.11
CA ASN A 325 -3.57 -0.89 13.72
C ASN A 325 -2.25 -0.86 12.92
N ARG A 326 -1.17 -1.51 13.39
CA ARG A 326 0.14 -1.47 12.69
C ARG A 326 0.03 -1.99 11.26
N VAL A 327 -0.66 -3.12 11.10
CA VAL A 327 -0.89 -3.80 9.82
C VAL A 327 -2.32 -3.65 9.31
N GLN A 328 -3.11 -2.72 9.86
CA GLN A 328 -4.48 -2.49 9.38
C GLN A 328 -4.48 -2.19 7.87
N ASN A 329 -5.23 -2.98 7.09
CA ASN A 329 -5.28 -2.83 5.64
C ASN A 329 -6.50 -2.06 5.13
N ILE A 330 -7.54 -1.95 5.96
CA ILE A 330 -8.80 -1.33 5.59
C ILE A 330 -9.43 -0.62 6.78
N ASP A 331 -9.92 0.59 6.52
CA ASP A 331 -10.82 1.30 7.43
C ASP A 331 -12.17 1.45 6.74
N ILE A 332 -13.06 0.49 7.00
CA ILE A 332 -14.36 0.38 6.32
C ILE A 332 -15.20 1.64 6.55
N TRP A 333 -15.17 2.20 7.76
CA TRP A 333 -15.96 3.39 8.08
C TRP A 333 -15.46 4.60 7.29
N ASN A 334 -14.14 4.83 7.27
CA ASN A 334 -13.58 5.94 6.51
C ASN A 334 -13.67 5.72 5.01
N VAL A 335 -13.67 4.48 4.51
CA VAL A 335 -14.01 4.21 3.10
C VAL A 335 -15.44 4.62 2.83
N GLU A 336 -16.41 4.16 3.63
CA GLU A 336 -17.84 4.38 3.36
C GLU A 336 -18.33 5.80 3.63
N MET A 337 -17.69 6.53 4.54
CA MET A 337 -18.06 7.91 4.91
C MET A 337 -17.10 8.98 4.37
N ALA A 338 -16.18 8.61 3.47
CA ALA A 338 -15.20 9.54 2.91
C ALA A 338 -15.84 10.73 2.19
N GLN A 339 -15.41 11.94 2.56
CA GLN A 339 -15.87 13.21 1.98
C GLN A 339 -14.97 13.71 0.84
N SER A 340 -13.90 12.98 0.53
CA SER A 340 -12.97 13.31 -0.55
C SER A 340 -12.32 12.06 -1.13
N THR A 341 -11.84 12.16 -2.38
CA THR A 341 -11.09 11.11 -3.05
C THR A 341 -9.90 10.66 -2.21
N ARG A 342 -9.18 11.62 -1.64
CA ARG A 342 -8.07 11.39 -0.71
C ARG A 342 -8.50 10.47 0.43
N GLN A 343 -9.47 10.89 1.25
CA GLN A 343 -9.89 10.14 2.42
C GLN A 343 -10.32 8.71 2.07
N CYS A 344 -11.02 8.52 0.94
CA CYS A 344 -11.44 7.20 0.48
C CYS A 344 -10.23 6.31 0.13
N LEU A 345 -9.26 6.84 -0.62
CA LEU A 345 -8.06 6.09 -1.01
C LEU A 345 -7.15 5.81 0.18
N GLU A 346 -6.94 6.75 1.10
CA GLU A 346 -6.10 6.54 2.29
C GLU A 346 -6.65 5.43 3.21
N ALA A 347 -7.96 5.21 3.20
CA ALA A 347 -8.64 4.19 3.99
C ALA A 347 -8.72 2.81 3.31
N TRP A 348 -8.58 2.76 1.98
CA TRP A 348 -8.67 1.53 1.18
C TRP A 348 -7.28 0.95 0.86
N ASN A 349 -7.06 -0.34 1.15
CA ASN A 349 -5.81 -1.04 0.87
C ASN A 349 -4.57 -0.29 1.39
N MET A 350 -4.64 0.06 2.67
CA MET A 350 -3.75 1.03 3.32
C MET A 350 -2.26 0.67 3.18
N ASN A 351 -1.89 -0.61 3.32
CA ASN A 351 -0.49 -1.01 3.24
C ASN A 351 0.06 -0.99 1.81
N THR A 352 -0.79 -1.24 0.81
CA THR A 352 -0.42 -1.03 -0.61
C THR A 352 -0.16 0.44 -0.88
N ASN A 353 -0.97 1.35 -0.31
CA ASN A 353 -0.71 2.77 -0.47
C ASN A 353 0.57 3.25 0.25
N LYS A 354 0.87 2.69 1.43
CA LYS A 354 2.17 2.93 2.10
C LYS A 354 3.31 2.45 1.20
N TRP A 355 3.16 1.27 0.60
CA TRP A 355 4.17 0.72 -0.31
C TRP A 355 4.43 1.63 -1.51
N LEU A 356 3.36 2.00 -2.24
CA LEU A 356 3.44 2.94 -3.37
C LEU A 356 4.07 4.27 -2.97
N LYS A 357 3.76 4.80 -1.78
CA LYS A 357 4.35 6.05 -1.30
C LYS A 357 5.85 5.94 -1.01
N TYR A 358 6.23 5.01 -0.12
CA TYR A 358 7.57 5.00 0.48
C TYR A 358 8.63 4.23 -0.31
N TYR A 359 8.19 3.30 -1.17
CA TYR A 359 9.10 2.41 -1.91
C TYR A 359 9.01 2.58 -3.43
N VAL A 360 8.07 3.39 -3.93
CA VAL A 360 7.94 3.69 -5.36
C VAL A 360 8.02 5.20 -5.58
N TYR A 361 7.01 5.95 -5.15
CA TYR A 361 6.87 7.38 -5.44
C TYR A 361 8.04 8.22 -4.89
N LEU A 362 8.40 8.04 -3.61
CA LEU A 362 9.53 8.75 -3.00
C LEU A 362 10.89 8.26 -3.50
N ARG A 363 10.99 7.06 -4.08
CA ARG A 363 12.25 6.49 -4.58
C ARG A 363 12.57 6.90 -6.01
N VAL A 364 11.54 7.24 -6.79
CA VAL A 364 11.66 7.78 -8.15
C VAL A 364 11.84 9.30 -8.09
N THR A 365 11.50 9.92 -6.96
CA THR A 365 11.72 11.35 -6.75
C THR A 365 13.20 11.61 -6.48
N LYS A 366 13.78 12.56 -7.21
CA LYS A 366 15.16 13.01 -6.97
C LYS A 366 15.33 13.57 -5.55
N LYS A 367 16.44 13.21 -4.91
CA LYS A 367 16.84 13.70 -3.59
C LYS A 367 16.82 15.23 -3.54
N GLY A 368 16.18 15.80 -2.53
CA GLY A 368 16.09 17.26 -2.33
C GLY A 368 15.09 18.01 -3.21
N LYS A 369 14.43 17.36 -4.17
CA LYS A 369 13.37 17.97 -5.00
C LYS A 369 11.97 17.49 -4.61
N LYS A 370 10.96 18.31 -4.95
CA LYS A 370 9.57 17.88 -4.82
C LYS A 370 9.24 16.83 -5.89
N PRO A 371 8.49 15.78 -5.55
CA PRO A 371 7.99 14.81 -6.52
C PRO A 371 7.19 15.48 -7.65
N GLY A 372 7.50 15.14 -8.90
CA GLY A 372 6.89 15.70 -10.10
C GLY A 372 5.95 14.75 -10.86
N PHE A 373 5.65 15.10 -12.11
CA PHE A 373 4.82 14.33 -13.04
C PHE A 373 5.32 12.89 -13.22
N ARG A 374 6.64 12.71 -13.29
CA ARG A 374 7.27 11.39 -13.42
C ARG A 374 7.00 10.45 -12.26
N SER A 375 7.22 10.92 -11.03
CA SER A 375 6.94 10.13 -9.82
C SER A 375 5.46 9.71 -9.80
N THR A 376 4.59 10.61 -10.27
CA THR A 376 3.15 10.37 -10.39
C THR A 376 2.83 9.26 -11.39
N LEU A 377 3.30 9.41 -12.63
CA LEU A 377 3.06 8.46 -13.72
C LEU A 377 3.64 7.07 -13.41
N PHE A 378 4.87 7.02 -12.88
CA PHE A 378 5.52 5.76 -12.53
C PHE A 378 4.78 5.01 -11.42
N THR A 379 4.31 5.73 -10.39
CA THR A 379 3.56 5.14 -9.28
C THR A 379 2.19 4.63 -9.72
N PHE A 380 1.49 5.40 -10.55
CA PHE A 380 0.24 4.97 -11.18
C PHE A 380 0.45 3.70 -12.01
N THR A 381 1.44 3.71 -12.89
CA THR A 381 1.74 2.59 -13.79
C THR A 381 2.11 1.35 -12.98
N THR A 382 2.98 1.50 -11.98
CA THR A 382 3.32 0.44 -11.03
C THR A 382 2.07 -0.15 -10.37
N SER A 383 1.14 0.69 -9.92
CA SER A 383 -0.10 0.22 -9.28
C SER A 383 -0.99 -0.58 -10.25
N ALA A 384 -1.11 -0.14 -11.51
CA ALA A 384 -1.87 -0.86 -12.53
C ALA A 384 -1.22 -2.21 -12.88
N PHE A 385 0.08 -2.22 -13.17
CA PHE A 385 0.84 -3.43 -13.47
C PHE A 385 0.84 -4.43 -12.31
N TRP A 386 0.87 -3.95 -11.07
CA TRP A 386 0.77 -4.81 -9.89
C TRP A 386 -0.55 -5.61 -9.87
N HIS A 387 -1.66 -5.02 -10.34
CA HIS A 387 -2.95 -5.71 -10.45
C HIS A 387 -3.05 -6.65 -11.65
N GLY A 388 -2.38 -6.35 -12.76
CA GLY A 388 -2.30 -7.21 -13.94
C GLY A 388 -2.33 -6.44 -15.26
N VAL A 389 -2.48 -7.18 -16.35
CA VAL A 389 -2.44 -6.62 -17.72
C VAL A 389 -3.83 -6.37 -18.33
N ASN A 390 -4.90 -6.64 -17.57
CA ASN A 390 -6.27 -6.37 -18.00
C ASN A 390 -6.53 -4.86 -18.19
N PRO A 391 -7.11 -4.44 -19.33
CA PRO A 391 -7.36 -3.01 -19.64
C PRO A 391 -8.18 -2.27 -18.57
N GLY A 392 -9.12 -2.95 -17.92
CA GLY A 392 -9.96 -2.38 -16.88
C GLY A 392 -9.19 -1.82 -15.69
N TYR A 393 -8.03 -2.39 -15.36
CA TYR A 393 -7.15 -1.84 -14.32
C TYR A 393 -6.65 -0.46 -14.72
N TYR A 394 -6.08 -0.33 -15.92
CA TYR A 394 -5.53 0.94 -16.43
C TYR A 394 -6.60 2.02 -16.54
N LEU A 395 -7.79 1.67 -17.04
CA LEU A 395 -8.94 2.59 -17.12
C LEU A 395 -9.36 3.10 -15.73
N THR A 396 -9.47 2.19 -14.75
CA THR A 396 -9.83 2.53 -13.36
C THR A 396 -8.79 3.46 -12.75
N PHE A 397 -7.53 3.05 -12.77
CA PHE A 397 -6.48 3.81 -12.10
C PHE A 397 -6.26 5.18 -12.78
N GLY A 398 -6.39 5.26 -14.11
CA GLY A 398 -6.17 6.49 -14.87
C GLY A 398 -7.24 7.52 -14.53
N THR A 399 -8.49 7.08 -14.51
CA THR A 399 -9.63 7.89 -14.02
C THR A 399 -9.44 8.27 -12.54
N GLY A 400 -8.87 7.38 -11.72
CA GLY A 400 -8.59 7.63 -10.31
C GLY A 400 -7.58 8.75 -10.09
N ALA A 401 -6.56 8.85 -10.94
CA ALA A 401 -5.58 9.94 -10.92
C ALA A 401 -6.24 11.30 -11.25
N LEU A 402 -7.17 11.33 -12.21
CA LEU A 402 -7.97 12.51 -12.52
C LEU A 402 -8.86 12.91 -11.34
N TYR A 403 -9.50 11.93 -10.69
CA TYR A 403 -10.34 12.17 -9.51
C TYR A 403 -9.56 12.70 -8.30
N GLN A 404 -8.32 12.26 -8.10
CA GLN A 404 -7.42 12.84 -7.08
C GLN A 404 -7.16 14.32 -7.36
N THR A 405 -6.93 14.65 -8.63
CA THR A 405 -6.67 16.02 -9.08
C THR A 405 -7.90 16.92 -8.88
N CYS A 406 -9.08 16.50 -9.34
CA CYS A 406 -10.33 17.21 -9.09
C CYS A 406 -10.62 17.34 -7.59
N GLY A 407 -10.33 16.28 -6.80
CA GLY A 407 -10.45 16.31 -5.35
C GLY A 407 -9.63 17.42 -4.69
N LYS A 408 -8.43 17.73 -5.20
CA LYS A 408 -7.63 18.88 -4.74
C LYS A 408 -8.30 20.21 -5.06
N PHE A 409 -8.86 20.37 -6.26
CA PHE A 409 -9.60 21.59 -6.63
C PHE A 409 -10.76 21.85 -5.66
N TYR A 410 -11.57 20.83 -5.41
CA TYR A 410 -12.72 20.95 -4.53
C TYR A 410 -12.31 21.17 -3.07
N ARG A 411 -11.31 20.45 -2.58
CA ARG A 411 -10.83 20.59 -1.20
C ARG A 411 -10.28 22.00 -0.93
N ARG A 412 -9.52 22.56 -1.87
CA ARG A 412 -8.90 23.88 -1.74
C ARG A 412 -9.92 25.02 -1.84
N ASN A 413 -10.93 24.86 -2.69
CA ASN A 413 -11.85 25.96 -2.99
C ASN A 413 -13.17 25.89 -2.20
N PHE A 414 -13.75 24.71 -2.01
CA PHE A 414 -15.09 24.59 -1.41
C PHE A 414 -15.06 24.37 0.10
N ARG A 415 -14.18 23.51 0.62
CA ARG A 415 -14.15 23.24 2.07
C ARG A 415 -13.98 24.50 2.92
N PRO A 416 -13.09 25.46 2.59
CA PRO A 416 -12.90 26.63 3.45
C PRO A 416 -14.13 27.52 3.56
N MET A 417 -15.09 27.44 2.63
CA MET A 417 -16.38 28.15 2.71
C MET A 417 -17.20 27.72 3.94
N PHE A 418 -16.98 26.50 4.41
CA PHE A 418 -17.72 25.90 5.53
C PHE A 418 -16.94 25.92 6.85
N LEU A 419 -15.82 26.62 6.91
CA LEU A 419 -15.00 26.82 8.11
C LEU A 419 -15.04 28.29 8.54
N LYS A 420 -14.90 28.56 9.84
CA LYS A 420 -14.77 29.93 10.35
C LYS A 420 -13.45 30.56 9.87
N ALA A 421 -13.27 31.85 10.14
CA ALA A 421 -12.09 32.62 9.74
C ALA A 421 -10.76 32.04 10.28
N ASP A 422 -10.82 31.25 11.35
CA ASP A 422 -9.68 30.51 11.90
C ASP A 422 -9.20 29.33 11.04
N GLY A 423 -9.95 28.98 9.98
CA GLY A 423 -9.65 27.86 9.08
C GLY A 423 -9.77 26.48 9.72
N LYS A 424 -10.27 26.38 10.96
CA LYS A 424 -10.32 25.14 11.75
C LYS A 424 -11.72 24.81 12.23
N THR A 425 -12.44 25.80 12.74
CA THR A 425 -13.73 25.57 13.38
C THR A 425 -14.83 25.40 12.32
N PRO A 426 -15.63 24.31 12.36
CA PRO A 426 -16.79 24.13 11.50
C PRO A 426 -17.82 25.25 11.63
N THR A 427 -18.43 25.64 10.51
CA THR A 427 -19.68 26.44 10.50
C THR A 427 -20.89 25.54 10.73
N ARG A 428 -22.07 26.13 10.99
CA ARG A 428 -23.34 25.38 11.15
C ARG A 428 -23.72 24.58 9.91
N ALA A 429 -23.30 24.99 8.71
CA ALA A 429 -23.60 24.31 7.45
C ALA A 429 -22.56 23.23 7.07
N LYS A 430 -21.49 23.05 7.87
CA LYS A 430 -20.40 22.11 7.54
C LYS A 430 -20.88 20.67 7.39
N TRP A 431 -21.87 20.23 8.17
CA TRP A 431 -22.40 18.88 8.08
C TRP A 431 -23.11 18.62 6.74
N ILE A 432 -23.69 19.65 6.10
CA ILE A 432 -24.31 19.53 4.78
C ILE A 432 -23.23 19.29 3.72
N TYR A 433 -22.14 20.08 3.76
CA TYR A 433 -20.96 19.85 2.92
C TYR A 433 -20.42 18.43 3.10
N ASP A 434 -20.39 17.93 4.33
CA ASP A 434 -19.91 16.59 4.65
C ASP A 434 -20.81 15.49 4.09
N LEU A 435 -22.12 15.63 4.23
CA LEU A 435 -23.10 14.70 3.70
C LEU A 435 -23.07 14.67 2.17
N LEU A 436 -23.13 15.85 1.53
CA LEU A 436 -23.08 15.98 0.08
C LEU A 436 -21.74 15.50 -0.48
N GLY A 437 -20.63 15.86 0.16
CA GLY A 437 -19.29 15.40 -0.21
C GLY A 437 -19.20 13.88 -0.16
N SER A 438 -19.70 13.26 0.91
CA SER A 438 -19.75 11.80 1.02
C SER A 438 -20.58 11.18 -0.11
N TYR A 439 -21.79 11.68 -0.34
CA TYR A 439 -22.67 11.20 -1.40
C TYR A 439 -22.03 11.30 -2.80
N VAL A 440 -21.45 12.46 -3.14
CA VAL A 440 -20.75 12.66 -4.42
C VAL A 440 -19.58 11.69 -4.57
N ILE A 441 -18.80 11.47 -3.51
CA ILE A 441 -17.68 10.51 -3.54
C ILE A 441 -18.19 9.08 -3.72
N LYS A 442 -19.30 8.68 -3.09
CA LYS A 442 -19.91 7.35 -3.29
C LYS A 442 -20.27 7.12 -4.75
N LEU A 443 -20.98 8.06 -5.37
CA LEU A 443 -21.38 7.94 -6.77
C LEU A 443 -20.17 7.96 -7.71
N SER A 444 -19.23 8.87 -7.45
CA SER A 444 -17.99 8.98 -8.23
C SER A 444 -17.19 7.68 -8.20
N PHE A 445 -16.93 7.11 -7.02
CA PHE A 445 -16.22 5.84 -6.90
C PHE A 445 -17.03 4.66 -7.43
N GLY A 446 -18.36 4.73 -7.33
CA GLY A 446 -19.27 3.82 -8.02
C GLY A 446 -19.02 3.79 -9.52
N TYR A 447 -18.87 4.94 -10.17
CA TYR A 447 -18.51 5.01 -11.60
C TYR A 447 -17.07 4.56 -11.89
N LEU A 448 -16.12 5.02 -11.05
CA LEU A 448 -14.69 4.78 -11.19
C LEU A 448 -14.34 3.29 -11.26
N VAL A 449 -14.95 2.48 -10.40
CA VAL A 449 -14.53 1.08 -10.18
C VAL A 449 -15.09 0.11 -11.22
N GLN A 450 -16.05 0.52 -12.07
CA GLN A 450 -16.70 -0.41 -12.99
C GLN A 450 -15.72 -1.16 -13.91
N PRO A 451 -14.72 -0.51 -14.53
CA PRO A 451 -13.71 -1.21 -15.33
C PRO A 451 -12.90 -2.23 -14.51
N PHE A 452 -12.65 -1.96 -13.22
CA PHE A 452 -11.96 -2.88 -12.32
C PHE A 452 -12.77 -4.16 -12.06
N LEU A 453 -14.11 -4.05 -12.09
CA LEU A 453 -15.00 -5.19 -11.86
C LEU A 453 -15.13 -6.07 -13.09
N VAL A 454 -15.19 -5.47 -14.29
CA VAL A 454 -15.42 -6.19 -15.55
C VAL A 454 -14.13 -6.60 -16.26
N LEU A 455 -13.01 -5.93 -15.99
CA LEU A 455 -11.66 -6.15 -16.52
C LEU A 455 -11.48 -5.94 -18.03
N GLY A 456 -12.45 -6.34 -18.86
CA GLY A 456 -12.42 -6.23 -20.32
C GLY A 456 -12.62 -4.79 -20.80
N PHE A 457 -11.89 -4.38 -21.84
CA PHE A 457 -11.97 -3.02 -22.39
C PHE A 457 -13.37 -2.67 -22.91
N ARG A 458 -13.96 -3.54 -23.74
CA ARG A 458 -15.28 -3.29 -24.36
C ARG A 458 -16.37 -3.15 -23.31
N ASP A 459 -16.41 -4.06 -22.35
CA ASP A 459 -17.42 -4.05 -21.27
C ASP A 459 -17.23 -2.85 -20.33
N SER A 460 -15.98 -2.44 -20.10
CA SER A 460 -15.67 -1.22 -19.33
C SER A 460 -16.25 0.03 -20.00
N ILE A 461 -16.04 0.18 -21.31
CA ILE A 461 -16.59 1.30 -22.09
C ILE A 461 -18.11 1.23 -22.15
N GLN A 462 -18.68 0.03 -22.29
CA GLN A 462 -20.13 -0.17 -22.28
C GLN A 462 -20.75 0.22 -20.93
N ALA A 463 -20.16 -0.18 -19.81
CA ALA A 463 -20.60 0.21 -18.48
C ALA A 463 -20.64 1.74 -18.41
N TRP A 464 -19.55 2.43 -18.71
CA TRP A 464 -19.53 3.89 -18.68
C TRP A 464 -20.49 4.58 -19.66
N LYS A 465 -20.68 4.01 -20.85
CA LYS A 465 -21.65 4.50 -21.84
C LYS A 465 -23.09 4.41 -21.33
N SER A 466 -23.42 3.38 -20.55
CA SER A 466 -24.76 3.21 -19.97
C SER A 466 -25.17 4.35 -19.03
N VAL A 467 -24.22 5.13 -18.52
CA VAL A 467 -24.45 6.33 -17.72
C VAL A 467 -23.85 7.58 -18.38
N TYR A 468 -23.78 7.57 -19.71
CA TYR A 468 -23.38 8.71 -20.55
C TYR A 468 -22.05 9.35 -20.15
N PHE A 469 -21.10 8.56 -19.64
CA PHE A 469 -19.79 9.04 -19.21
C PHE A 469 -19.81 10.20 -18.21
N TYR A 470 -20.86 10.31 -17.38
CA TYR A 470 -21.06 11.47 -16.50
C TYR A 470 -19.84 11.78 -15.61
N GLY A 471 -19.12 10.76 -15.11
CA GLY A 471 -17.90 10.94 -14.31
C GLY A 471 -16.79 11.66 -15.07
N HIS A 472 -16.53 11.27 -16.33
CA HIS A 472 -15.53 11.94 -17.18
C HIS A 472 -15.98 13.34 -17.60
N ILE A 473 -17.28 13.55 -17.83
CA ILE A 473 -17.83 14.88 -18.12
C ILE A 473 -17.60 15.81 -16.93
N ILE A 474 -17.90 15.37 -15.69
CA ILE A 474 -17.63 16.14 -14.47
C ILE A 474 -16.14 16.46 -14.34
N VAL A 475 -15.25 15.51 -14.64
CA VAL A 475 -13.81 15.76 -14.67
C VAL A 475 -13.48 16.86 -15.67
N ALA A 476 -13.91 16.74 -16.93
CA ALA A 476 -13.63 17.73 -17.97
C ALA A 476 -14.12 19.14 -17.57
N VAL A 477 -15.32 19.24 -17.02
CA VAL A 477 -15.88 20.51 -16.51
C VAL A 477 -15.05 21.06 -15.34
N SER A 478 -14.60 20.20 -14.42
CA SER A 478 -13.75 20.61 -13.29
C SER A 478 -12.44 21.22 -13.78
N PHE A 479 -11.80 20.59 -14.75
CA PHE A 479 -10.58 21.09 -15.36
C PHE A 479 -10.83 22.41 -16.08
N PHE A 480 -11.90 22.52 -16.87
CA PHE A 480 -12.27 23.77 -17.51
C PHE A 480 -12.47 24.91 -16.49
N LEU A 481 -13.19 24.65 -15.39
CA LEU A 481 -13.49 25.66 -14.37
C LEU A 481 -12.29 26.07 -13.51
N PHE A 482 -11.37 25.14 -13.20
CA PHE A 482 -10.27 25.41 -12.25
C PHE A 482 -8.88 25.55 -12.89
N ARG A 483 -8.75 25.22 -14.18
CA ARG A 483 -7.51 25.35 -14.97
C ARG A 483 -7.71 26.03 -16.33
N GLY A 484 -8.94 26.16 -16.81
CA GLY A 484 -9.23 26.82 -18.09
C GLY A 484 -9.23 28.35 -18.01
N PRO A 485 -9.71 29.03 -19.07
CA PRO A 485 -9.68 30.49 -19.18
C PRO A 485 -10.41 31.23 -18.05
N CYS A 486 -11.46 30.63 -17.47
CA CYS A 486 -12.25 31.22 -16.40
C CYS A 486 -11.70 30.92 -14.98
N ALA A 487 -10.60 30.18 -14.85
CA ALA A 487 -10.10 29.70 -13.56
C ALA A 487 -9.86 30.82 -12.54
N LYS A 488 -9.29 31.96 -12.96
CA LYS A 488 -9.06 33.10 -12.07
C LYS A 488 -10.37 33.63 -11.48
N SER A 489 -11.39 33.80 -12.32
CA SER A 489 -12.71 34.28 -11.90
C SER A 489 -13.41 33.29 -10.98
N VAL A 490 -13.38 31.99 -11.31
CA VAL A 490 -13.98 30.93 -10.48
C VAL A 490 -13.31 30.86 -9.12
N VAL A 491 -11.97 30.89 -9.06
CA VAL A 491 -11.22 30.85 -7.79
C VAL A 491 -11.46 32.13 -6.98
N ALA A 492 -11.52 33.30 -7.62
CA ALA A 492 -11.83 34.56 -6.94
C ALA A 492 -13.23 34.53 -6.31
N TRP A 493 -14.23 34.06 -7.07
CA TRP A 493 -15.59 33.85 -6.55
C TRP A 493 -15.64 32.82 -5.41
N CYS A 494 -14.85 31.74 -5.50
CA CYS A 494 -14.75 30.80 -4.39
C CYS A 494 -14.19 31.48 -3.14
N LYS A 495 -13.09 32.24 -3.28
CA LYS A 495 -12.45 32.96 -2.17
C LYS A 495 -13.37 34.02 -1.55
N SER A 496 -14.22 34.70 -2.33
CA SER A 496 -15.15 35.69 -1.79
C SER A 496 -16.21 35.09 -0.85
N MET A 497 -16.43 33.77 -0.91
CA MET A 497 -17.30 33.05 0.03
C MET A 497 -16.55 32.38 1.19
N GLN A 498 -15.23 32.47 1.24
CA GLN A 498 -14.44 31.85 2.31
C GLN A 498 -14.29 32.83 3.48
N PRO A 499 -14.79 32.52 4.69
CA PRO A 499 -14.73 33.44 5.82
C PRO A 499 -13.31 33.93 6.15
N ALA A 500 -12.31 33.05 6.02
CA ALA A 500 -10.90 33.41 6.24
C ALA A 500 -10.39 34.41 5.20
N ALA A 501 -10.65 34.17 3.91
CA ALA A 501 -10.20 35.07 2.85
C ALA A 501 -10.94 36.42 2.89
N VAL A 502 -12.23 36.42 3.26
CA VAL A 502 -13.00 37.66 3.48
C VAL A 502 -12.44 38.44 4.67
N ALA A 503 -12.12 37.76 5.78
CA ALA A 503 -11.51 38.41 6.94
C ALA A 503 -10.13 39.00 6.60
N GLN A 504 -9.28 38.25 5.89
CA GLN A 504 -7.98 38.73 5.40
C GLN A 504 -8.13 39.93 4.46
N SER A 505 -9.08 39.91 3.53
CA SER A 505 -9.32 41.05 2.63
C SER A 505 -9.80 42.29 3.39
N LYS A 506 -10.66 42.14 4.40
CA LYS A 506 -11.05 43.25 5.28
C LYS A 506 -9.87 43.80 6.08
N GLN A 507 -9.06 42.92 6.66
CA GLN A 507 -7.86 43.30 7.40
C GLN A 507 -6.86 44.03 6.50
N SER A 508 -6.60 43.52 5.30
CA SER A 508 -5.70 44.14 4.33
C SER A 508 -6.17 45.54 3.90
N LYS A 509 -7.48 45.77 3.75
CA LYS A 509 -8.04 47.11 3.48
C LYS A 509 -7.81 48.08 4.65
N VAL A 510 -8.06 47.63 5.88
CA VAL A 510 -7.78 48.44 7.08
C VAL A 510 -6.29 48.73 7.20
N GLU A 511 -5.43 47.73 6.97
CA GLU A 511 -3.97 47.90 6.98
C GLU A 511 -3.51 48.88 5.89
N SER A 512 -4.10 48.85 4.68
CA SER A 512 -3.78 49.83 3.63
C SER A 512 -4.25 51.24 3.98
N ASP A 513 -5.43 51.39 4.59
CA ASP A 513 -5.95 52.70 5.00
C ASP A 513 -5.08 53.30 6.11
N ILE A 514 -4.59 52.48 7.06
CA ILE A 514 -3.66 52.92 8.10
C ILE A 514 -2.28 53.23 7.50
N ALA A 515 -1.81 52.45 6.53
CA ALA A 515 -0.53 52.70 5.85
C ALA A 515 -0.49 54.06 5.14
N VAL A 516 -1.62 54.54 4.64
CA VAL A 516 -1.74 55.84 3.98
C VAL A 516 -1.94 56.98 4.99
N ASN A 517 -2.65 56.75 6.09
CA ASN A 517 -3.13 57.82 6.99
C ASN A 517 -2.36 57.95 8.31
N ALA A 518 -1.56 56.96 8.72
CA ALA A 518 -0.84 56.97 10.00
C ALA A 518 0.67 57.10 9.78
N GLY A 519 1.30 58.14 10.34
CA GLY A 519 2.73 58.45 10.14
C GLY A 519 3.70 57.28 10.44
N SER A 520 4.13 57.12 11.69
CA SER A 520 5.10 56.07 12.05
C SER A 520 4.54 54.66 11.90
N LEU A 521 3.29 54.43 12.31
CA LEU A 521 2.62 53.13 12.22
C LEU A 521 2.41 52.67 10.77
N GLY A 522 2.14 53.60 9.84
CA GLY A 522 1.92 53.26 8.44
C GLY A 522 3.20 52.80 7.72
N SER A 523 4.37 53.34 8.09
CA SER A 523 5.66 52.87 7.57
C SER A 523 5.96 51.40 7.94
N VAL A 524 5.65 51.00 9.18
CA VAL A 524 5.83 49.62 9.67
C VAL A 524 4.87 48.65 8.98
N ILE A 525 3.61 49.06 8.78
CA ILE A 525 2.62 48.23 8.08
C ILE A 525 2.99 48.08 6.60
N LYS A 526 3.51 49.14 5.96
CA LYS A 526 3.99 49.07 4.57
C LYS A 526 5.15 48.09 4.41
N GLU A 527 6.11 48.11 5.33
CA GLU A 527 7.24 47.16 5.34
C GLU A 527 6.78 45.71 5.57
N LYS A 528 5.82 45.50 6.49
CA LYS A 528 5.17 44.19 6.69
C LYS A 528 4.47 43.70 5.42
N MET A 529 3.70 44.56 4.74
CA MET A 529 3.00 44.21 3.49
C MET A 529 3.98 43.89 2.36
N GLU A 530 5.10 44.61 2.26
CA GLU A 530 6.15 44.31 1.29
C GLU A 530 6.86 42.99 1.60
N HIS A 531 7.11 42.68 2.88
CA HIS A 531 7.66 41.39 3.30
C HIS A 531 6.70 40.23 3.00
N GLU A 532 5.40 40.39 3.30
CA GLU A 532 4.37 39.39 3.00
C GLU A 532 4.22 39.18 1.48
N ASN A 533 4.28 40.23 0.66
CA ASN A 533 4.23 40.12 -0.80
C ASN A 533 5.49 39.48 -1.39
N ARG A 534 6.68 39.73 -0.82
CA ARG A 534 7.92 39.04 -1.20
C ARG A 534 7.93 37.57 -0.75
N GLY A 535 7.22 37.25 0.34
CA GLY A 535 7.09 35.90 0.90
C GLY A 535 5.89 35.08 0.38
N ALA A 536 4.98 35.68 -0.39
CA ALA A 536 3.75 35.05 -0.89
C ALA A 536 3.99 34.08 -2.05
N THR A 537 4.80 33.04 -1.83
CA THR A 537 4.56 31.76 -2.52
C THR A 537 3.36 31.10 -1.84
N PRO A 538 2.40 30.54 -2.59
CA PRO A 538 1.23 29.87 -2.01
C PRO A 538 1.64 28.53 -1.37
N ASN A 539 2.36 28.59 -0.26
CA ASN A 539 2.76 27.42 0.53
C ASN A 539 1.68 27.12 1.57
N ASN A 540 0.62 26.44 1.14
CA ASN A 540 -0.27 25.76 2.08
C ASN A 540 0.37 24.45 2.56
N ALA A 541 0.36 24.23 3.88
CA ALA A 541 0.79 22.97 4.50
C ALA A 541 0.02 21.73 3.97
N GLU A 542 -1.15 21.92 3.33
CA GLU A 542 -1.88 20.84 2.65
C GLU A 542 -1.15 20.31 1.40
N ASP A 543 -0.38 21.15 0.68
CA ASP A 543 0.43 20.72 -0.49
C ASP A 543 1.70 19.95 -0.08
N LYS A 544 2.10 20.03 1.19
CA LYS A 544 3.25 19.28 1.72
C LYS A 544 2.91 17.83 2.08
N SER A 545 1.63 17.51 2.28
CA SER A 545 1.21 16.16 2.67
C SER A 545 0.79 15.36 1.43
N MET A 546 1.71 14.56 0.90
CA MET A 546 1.40 13.63 -0.19
C MET A 546 0.28 12.66 0.24
N THR A 547 -0.76 12.61 -0.57
CA THR A 547 -1.91 11.70 -0.43
C THR A 547 -1.47 10.24 -0.59
N TYR A 548 -1.94 9.33 0.26
CA TYR A 548 -1.74 7.90 0.04
C TYR A 548 -2.55 7.41 -1.19
N GLY A 549 -1.97 6.53 -2.00
CA GLY A 549 -2.61 5.92 -3.18
C GLY A 549 -2.14 6.51 -4.50
N ILE A 550 -2.99 6.44 -5.53
CA ILE A 550 -2.66 6.93 -6.89
C ILE A 550 -2.39 8.43 -6.82
N PRO A 551 -1.19 8.92 -7.12
CA PRO A 551 -0.90 10.34 -7.02
C PRO A 551 -1.77 11.18 -7.98
N SER A 552 -2.09 12.41 -7.59
CA SER A 552 -2.78 13.37 -8.47
C SER A 552 -1.87 13.81 -9.60
N ILE A 553 -2.41 14.04 -10.79
CA ILE A 553 -1.66 14.62 -11.90
C ILE A 553 -1.56 16.12 -11.69
N ASN A 554 -0.35 16.65 -11.56
CA ASN A 554 -0.11 18.08 -11.61
C ASN A 554 0.20 18.48 -13.06
N PHE A 555 -0.73 19.17 -13.72
CA PHE A 555 -0.56 19.58 -15.11
C PHE A 555 0.36 20.80 -15.27
N ASP A 556 0.62 21.58 -14.21
CA ASP A 556 1.67 22.62 -14.25
C ASP A 556 3.06 21.98 -14.39
N GLU A 557 3.22 20.73 -13.96
CA GLU A 557 4.45 19.95 -14.12
C GLU A 557 4.52 19.24 -15.48
N LEU A 558 3.45 19.24 -16.28
CA LEU A 558 3.47 18.67 -17.63
C LEU A 558 4.34 19.55 -18.57
N GLU A 559 4.34 20.87 -18.37
CA GLU A 559 5.29 21.79 -19.02
C GLU A 559 6.74 21.49 -18.57
N ASN A 560 6.94 21.13 -17.30
CA ASN A 560 8.23 20.71 -16.76
C ASN A 560 8.60 19.25 -17.13
N ALA A 561 7.73 18.48 -17.78
CA ALA A 561 8.05 17.10 -18.14
C ALA A 561 9.23 17.01 -19.13
N LYS A 562 9.40 18.06 -19.96
CA LYS A 562 10.56 18.20 -20.85
C LYS A 562 11.84 18.50 -20.06
N GLU A 563 11.75 19.34 -19.02
CA GLU A 563 12.88 19.63 -18.12
C GLU A 563 13.29 18.38 -17.35
N ASP A 564 12.31 17.67 -16.78
CA ASP A 564 12.49 16.36 -16.17
C ASP A 564 13.19 15.41 -17.17
N TRP A 565 12.69 15.30 -18.41
CA TRP A 565 13.29 14.49 -19.48
C TRP A 565 14.75 14.80 -19.74
N ASN A 566 15.06 16.07 -19.95
CA ASN A 566 16.43 16.53 -20.17
C ASN A 566 17.33 16.27 -18.94
N GLU A 567 16.80 16.44 -17.73
CA GLU A 567 17.53 16.17 -16.49
C GLU A 567 17.89 14.68 -16.36
N PHE A 568 16.97 13.77 -16.67
CA PHE A 568 17.26 12.33 -16.69
C PHE A 568 18.32 11.97 -17.72
N LEU A 569 18.24 12.55 -18.93
CA LEU A 569 19.27 12.34 -19.95
C LEU A 569 20.62 12.83 -19.44
N GLY A 570 20.67 13.97 -18.75
CA GLY A 570 21.89 14.47 -18.10
C GLY A 570 22.44 13.52 -17.04
N GLU A 571 21.59 12.99 -16.15
CA GLU A 571 21.97 12.01 -15.13
C GLU A 571 22.46 10.70 -15.75
N TYR A 572 21.74 10.20 -16.75
CA TYR A 572 22.11 9.00 -17.50
C TYR A 572 23.46 9.18 -18.20
N ASN A 573 23.68 10.33 -18.86
CA ASN A 573 24.94 10.65 -19.51
C ASN A 573 26.08 10.74 -18.48
N THR A 574 25.86 11.40 -17.34
CA THR A 574 26.85 11.49 -16.26
C THR A 574 27.21 10.12 -15.70
N TRP A 575 26.20 9.26 -15.48
CA TRP A 575 26.40 7.88 -15.03
C TRP A 575 27.15 7.05 -16.08
N LYS A 576 26.80 7.21 -17.36
CA LYS A 576 27.47 6.56 -18.48
C LYS A 576 28.93 7.01 -18.63
N GLU A 577 29.20 8.30 -18.50
CA GLU A 577 30.56 8.89 -18.54
C GLU A 577 31.44 8.35 -17.41
N ARG A 578 30.85 8.05 -16.26
CA ARG A 578 31.54 7.39 -15.13
C ARG A 578 31.72 5.88 -15.31
N LYS A 579 31.56 5.35 -16.53
CA LYS A 579 31.63 3.91 -16.83
C LYS A 579 30.67 3.09 -15.97
N GLY A 580 29.45 3.60 -15.79
CA GLY A 580 28.46 3.01 -14.91
C GLY A 580 28.17 1.53 -15.23
N PHE A 581 28.18 1.13 -16.50
CA PHE A 581 27.98 -0.26 -16.88
C PHE A 581 29.11 -1.16 -16.38
N GLU A 582 30.36 -0.75 -16.59
CA GLU A 582 31.54 -1.50 -16.18
C GLU A 582 31.65 -1.58 -14.65
N VAL A 583 31.24 -0.51 -13.94
CA VAL A 583 31.15 -0.51 -12.47
C VAL A 583 30.09 -1.48 -11.98
N GLU A 584 28.89 -1.48 -12.58
CA GLU A 584 27.85 -2.42 -12.17
C GLU A 584 28.16 -3.86 -12.56
N GLU A 585 28.83 -4.09 -13.70
CA GLU A 585 29.34 -5.40 -14.08
C GLU A 585 30.39 -5.89 -13.08
N ALA A 586 31.35 -5.05 -12.69
CA ALA A 586 32.34 -5.38 -11.66
C ALA A 586 31.67 -5.69 -10.31
N ASN A 587 30.69 -4.90 -9.89
CA ASN A 587 29.93 -5.15 -8.66
C ASN A 587 29.18 -6.48 -8.71
N LEU A 588 28.60 -6.85 -9.86
CA LEU A 588 27.92 -8.13 -10.05
C LEU A 588 28.91 -9.31 -10.05
N LEU A 589 30.07 -9.16 -10.70
CA LEU A 589 31.13 -10.17 -10.66
C LEU A 589 31.64 -10.37 -9.24
N GLN A 590 31.88 -9.28 -8.50
CA GLN A 590 32.28 -9.34 -7.09
C GLN A 590 31.21 -10.03 -6.24
N ALA A 591 29.93 -9.66 -6.41
CA ALA A 591 28.81 -10.31 -5.73
C ALA A 591 28.77 -11.82 -5.98
N PHE A 592 29.07 -12.25 -7.21
CA PHE A 592 29.13 -13.66 -7.57
C PHE A 592 30.33 -14.38 -6.94
N GLU A 593 31.50 -13.75 -6.89
CA GLU A 593 32.68 -14.32 -6.23
C GLU A 593 32.51 -14.40 -4.70
N ASP A 594 31.90 -13.39 -4.08
CA ASP A 594 31.56 -13.39 -2.65
C ASP A 594 30.61 -14.53 -2.32
N PHE A 595 29.57 -14.72 -3.15
CA PHE A 595 28.64 -15.83 -3.04
C PHE A 595 29.34 -17.19 -3.14
N LYS A 596 30.21 -17.37 -4.14
CA LYS A 596 30.98 -18.63 -4.29
C LYS A 596 31.86 -18.88 -3.08
N THR A 597 32.55 -17.85 -2.60
CA THR A 597 33.46 -17.94 -1.45
C THR A 597 32.70 -18.34 -0.20
N GLU A 598 31.56 -17.71 0.07
CA GLU A 598 30.71 -18.05 1.21
C GLU A 598 30.20 -19.50 1.13
N ILE A 599 29.75 -19.96 -0.04
CA ILE A 599 29.32 -21.35 -0.24
C ILE A 599 30.47 -22.33 -0.02
N LYS A 600 31.66 -22.04 -0.56
CA LYS A 600 32.86 -22.88 -0.38
C LYS A 600 33.25 -22.98 1.09
N ASN A 601 33.29 -21.86 1.80
CA ASN A 601 33.61 -21.83 3.23
C ASN A 601 32.59 -22.62 4.05
N VAL A 602 31.29 -22.49 3.74
CA VAL A 602 30.24 -23.30 4.38
C VAL A 602 30.38 -24.78 4.05
N ALA A 603 30.78 -25.14 2.83
CA ALA A 603 31.01 -26.54 2.46
C ALA A 603 32.24 -27.13 3.17
N GLN A 604 33.31 -26.34 3.37
CA GLN A 604 34.54 -26.76 4.04
C GLN A 604 34.37 -26.89 5.57
N ASP A 605 33.68 -25.97 6.23
CA ASP A 605 33.37 -26.04 7.66
C ASP A 605 32.46 -27.24 8.01
N ASN A 606 31.62 -27.69 7.08
CA ASN A 606 30.65 -28.76 7.30
C ASN A 606 31.20 -30.19 7.08
N ASN A 607 32.48 -30.37 6.80
CA ASN A 607 33.13 -31.70 6.89
C ASN A 607 33.19 -32.23 8.34
N ALA A 608 32.66 -31.51 9.34
CA ALA A 608 32.54 -31.97 10.73
C ALA A 608 31.11 -31.99 11.35
N ARG A 609 30.03 -31.50 10.72
CA ARG A 609 28.63 -31.76 11.16
C ARG A 609 27.56 -31.20 10.19
N ARG A 610 26.41 -31.89 10.15
CA ARG A 610 25.21 -31.64 9.31
C ARG A 610 24.88 -30.15 9.09
N MET A 611 24.68 -29.77 7.82
CA MET A 611 24.20 -28.45 7.38
C MET A 611 22.95 -28.01 8.17
N SER A 612 23.09 -27.01 9.04
CA SER A 612 21.94 -26.36 9.69
C SER A 612 21.97 -24.85 9.44
N PHE A 613 21.12 -24.39 8.51
CA PHE A 613 20.87 -22.96 8.24
C PHE A 613 20.20 -22.23 9.43
N SER A 614 19.95 -22.92 10.56
CA SER A 614 19.30 -22.41 11.77
C SER A 614 20.09 -21.36 12.53
N SER A 615 21.42 -21.43 12.41
CA SER A 615 22.40 -20.74 13.25
C SER A 615 23.36 -19.88 12.44
N TYR A 616 23.24 -19.92 11.10
CA TYR A 616 24.03 -19.06 10.23
C TYR A 616 23.55 -17.61 10.40
N SER A 617 24.25 -16.87 11.25
CA SER A 617 24.27 -15.42 11.18
C SER A 617 25.41 -15.08 10.22
N PRO A 618 25.12 -14.50 9.05
CA PRO A 618 26.15 -13.81 8.28
C PRO A 618 27.06 -12.98 9.17
N LYS A 619 28.37 -13.08 9.00
CA LYS A 619 29.26 -12.01 9.45
C LYS A 619 29.00 -10.80 8.53
N PRO A 620 28.91 -9.57 9.05
CA PRO A 620 28.95 -8.39 8.20
C PRO A 620 30.25 -8.45 7.39
N ILE A 621 30.15 -8.36 6.07
CA ILE A 621 31.31 -8.08 5.24
C ILE A 621 31.53 -6.58 5.44
N GLU A 622 32.69 -6.19 5.97
CA GLU A 622 33.02 -4.78 6.20
C GLU A 622 32.87 -4.04 4.87
N SER A 623 32.15 -2.91 4.89
CA SER A 623 32.13 -2.01 3.74
C SER A 623 33.56 -1.58 3.50
N HIS A 624 34.11 -1.86 2.32
CA HIS A 624 35.30 -1.17 1.84
C HIS A 624 34.93 0.32 1.72
N ASP A 625 35.04 1.07 2.82
CA ASP A 625 35.21 2.50 2.74
C ASP A 625 36.48 2.70 1.90
N ASN A 626 36.29 3.18 0.68
CA ASN A 626 37.36 3.71 -0.13
C ASN A 626 37.92 4.92 0.62
N ASP A 627 38.87 4.65 1.52
CA ASP A 627 39.87 5.60 2.00
C ASP A 627 40.73 6.00 0.79
N LYS A 628 40.15 6.76 -0.15
CA LYS A 628 40.91 7.70 -0.97
C LYS A 628 41.15 8.93 -0.12
N LYS A 629 42.02 8.78 0.87
CA LYS A 629 42.82 9.90 1.36
C LYS A 629 43.73 10.32 0.22
N ASN A 630 43.70 11.62 -0.06
CA ASN A 630 44.58 12.30 -0.98
C ASN A 630 46.04 11.93 -0.69
N GLU A 631 46.68 11.27 -1.65
CA GLU A 631 48.04 11.58 -2.10
C GLU A 631 47.98 12.00 -3.56
#